data_AF-A0A3D1ZF85-F1
#
_entry.id   AF-A0A3D1ZF85-F1
#
_cell.length_a   1.000
_cell.length_b   1.000
_cell.length_c   1.000
_cell.angle_alpha   90.00
_cell.angle_beta   90.00
_cell.angle_gamma   90.00
#
_symmetry.space_group_name_H-M   'P 1'
#
loop_
_entity.id
_entity.type
_entity.pdbx_description
1 polymer ?
#
loop_
_entity_poly.entity_id
_entity_poly.type
_entity_poly.pdbx_seq_one_letter_code
_entity_poly.pdbx_strand_id
1 'polypeptide(L)'
;MRDPERTYPIIGEMRGATDTYLAAQPVAHACSNATPWFTGSSAFPDRLEPTRMTRYQMDDFAVRARDHGVNYIGSCCGSGAVHVREMARALRKVSVDPHWSPDPDSPMSDTEYNRR
;
A
#
# COMPACT_ATOMS: atom_id res chain seq x y z
N MET A 1 -13.37 4.85 4.24
CA MET A 1 -12.20 4.17 3.64
C MET A 1 -11.03 5.14 3.65
N ARG A 2 -10.07 4.93 4.55
CA ARG A 2 -8.98 5.88 4.86
C ARG A 2 -7.66 5.40 4.27
N ASP A 3 -6.75 6.32 4.02
CA ASP A 3 -5.37 6.00 3.63
C ASP A 3 -4.56 5.44 4.83
N PRO A 4 -3.30 5.01 4.64
CA PRO A 4 -2.49 4.48 5.74
C PRO A 4 -2.35 5.42 6.93
N GLU A 5 -2.05 6.70 6.69
CA GLU A 5 -1.79 7.67 7.75
C GLU A 5 -2.98 7.83 8.69
N ARG A 6 -4.21 7.88 8.15
CA ARG A 6 -5.43 8.00 8.94
C ARG A 6 -5.96 6.65 9.45
N THR A 7 -5.28 5.56 9.12
CA THR A 7 -5.58 4.20 9.59
C THR A 7 -4.74 3.83 10.82
N TYR A 8 -3.51 4.32 10.98
CA TYR A 8 -2.65 3.98 12.14
C TYR A 8 -3.28 4.30 13.51
N PRO A 9 -3.92 5.46 13.74
CA PRO A 9 -4.54 5.73 15.04
C PRO A 9 -5.63 4.69 15.39
N ILE A 10 -6.41 4.26 14.39
CA ILE A 10 -7.45 3.24 14.56
C ILE A 10 -6.81 1.89 14.88
N ILE A 11 -5.72 1.52 14.19
CA ILE A 11 -4.97 0.30 14.52
C ILE A 11 -4.50 0.34 15.99
N GLY A 12 -3.97 1.48 16.43
CA GLY A 12 -3.52 1.67 17.82
C GLY A 12 -4.65 1.50 18.84
N GLU A 13 -5.79 2.15 18.61
CA GLU A 13 -6.99 2.02 19.45
C GLU A 13 -7.49 0.58 19.49
N MET A 14 -7.60 -0.08 18.33
CA MET A 14 -8.02 -1.48 18.24
C MET A 14 -7.05 -2.43 18.94
N ARG A 15 -5.73 -2.23 18.76
CA ARG A 15 -4.72 -3.07 19.41
C ARG A 15 -4.73 -2.88 20.92
N GLY A 16 -5.00 -1.68 21.43
CA GLY A 16 -5.16 -1.44 22.86
C GLY A 16 -6.44 -2.02 23.47
N ALA A 17 -7.45 -2.31 22.65
CA ALA A 17 -8.77 -2.78 23.11
C ALA A 17 -8.96 -4.30 23.09
N THR A 18 -8.12 -5.05 22.38
CA THR A 18 -8.22 -6.51 22.26
C THR A 18 -6.84 -7.11 22.01
N ASP A 19 -6.68 -8.43 22.20
CA ASP A 19 -5.51 -9.23 21.78
C ASP A 19 -5.80 -10.10 20.54
N THR A 20 -7.01 -10.03 19.99
CA THR A 20 -7.41 -10.79 18.79
C THR A 20 -6.59 -10.38 17.56
N TYR A 21 -6.53 -11.26 16.56
CA TYR A 21 -5.89 -10.95 15.29
C TYR A 21 -6.54 -9.74 14.60
N LEU A 22 -5.70 -8.79 14.17
CA LEU A 22 -6.12 -7.59 13.47
C LEU A 22 -5.82 -7.69 11.98
N ALA A 23 -6.76 -7.18 11.17
CA ALA A 23 -6.58 -6.96 9.75
C ALA A 23 -6.61 -5.47 9.44
N ALA A 24 -5.71 -5.01 8.55
CA ALA A 24 -5.70 -3.63 8.08
C ALA A 24 -5.57 -3.59 6.55
N GLN A 25 -6.52 -2.89 5.91
CA GLN A 25 -6.59 -2.73 4.45
C GLN A 25 -6.96 -1.28 4.08
N PRO A 26 -6.03 -0.33 4.23
CA PRO A 26 -6.27 1.06 3.82
C PRO A 26 -6.42 1.17 2.29
N VAL A 27 -6.98 2.29 1.84
CA VAL A 27 -6.98 2.62 0.41
C VAL A 27 -5.61 3.13 -0.02
N ALA A 28 -5.25 2.88 -1.28
CA ALA A 28 -4.04 3.45 -1.88
C ALA A 28 -4.35 4.79 -2.58
N HIS A 29 -5.14 5.64 -1.92
CA HIS A 29 -5.44 7.01 -2.32
C HIS A 29 -5.18 7.94 -1.14
N ALA A 30 -4.32 8.93 -1.32
CA ALA A 30 -4.02 9.91 -0.30
C ALA A 30 -5.29 10.67 0.13
N CYS A 31 -5.51 10.74 1.45
CA CYS A 31 -6.60 11.49 2.07
C CYS A 31 -6.04 12.74 2.77
N SER A 32 -6.92 13.60 3.27
CA SER A 32 -6.54 14.75 4.12
C SER A 32 -7.21 14.65 5.49
N ASN A 33 -6.82 15.52 6.43
CA ASN A 33 -7.49 15.54 7.73
C ASN A 33 -8.90 16.15 7.63
N ALA A 34 -9.11 17.08 6.69
CA ALA A 34 -10.44 17.64 6.40
C ALA A 34 -11.36 16.60 5.74
N THR A 35 -10.80 15.74 4.90
CA THR A 35 -11.53 14.69 4.19
C THR A 35 -10.79 13.35 4.37
N PRO A 36 -10.98 12.63 5.50
CA PRO A 36 -10.19 11.45 5.83
C PRO A 36 -10.67 10.17 5.13
N TRP A 37 -11.56 10.28 4.13
CA TRP A 37 -11.99 9.19 3.28
C TRP A 37 -12.02 9.63 1.81
N PHE A 38 -11.44 8.82 0.92
CA PHE A 38 -11.25 9.24 -0.49
C PHE A 38 -12.56 9.50 -1.25
N THR A 39 -13.66 8.84 -0.86
CA THR A 39 -15.00 9.02 -1.46
C THR A 39 -15.62 10.39 -1.18
N GLY A 40 -15.07 11.15 -0.21
CA GLY A 40 -15.50 12.51 0.09
C GLY A 40 -14.76 13.58 -0.73
N SER A 41 -13.78 13.17 -1.54
CA SER A 41 -13.07 14.08 -2.44
C SER A 41 -13.94 14.45 -3.63
N SER A 42 -13.82 15.69 -4.11
CA SER A 42 -14.45 16.14 -5.37
C SER A 42 -13.94 15.39 -6.61
N ALA A 43 -12.84 14.66 -6.46
CA ALA A 43 -12.26 13.79 -7.48
C ALA A 43 -12.95 12.42 -7.60
N PHE A 44 -13.76 12.01 -6.61
CA PHE A 44 -14.44 10.71 -6.66
C PHE A 44 -15.67 10.78 -7.59
N PRO A 45 -15.95 9.75 -8.42
CA PRO A 45 -15.25 8.45 -8.50
C PRO A 45 -14.16 8.34 -9.57
N ASP A 46 -14.04 9.30 -10.49
CA ASP A 46 -13.42 9.11 -11.81
C ASP A 46 -12.21 10.01 -12.09
N ARG A 47 -11.72 10.76 -11.10
CA ARG A 47 -10.54 11.65 -11.21
C ARG A 47 -9.52 11.40 -10.11
N LEU A 48 -9.42 10.15 -9.64
CA LEU A 48 -8.65 9.76 -8.46
C LEU A 48 -7.16 9.50 -8.75
N GLU A 49 -6.75 9.42 -10.02
CA GLU A 49 -5.39 9.13 -10.46
C GLU A 49 -4.33 10.00 -9.76
N PRO A 50 -4.51 11.32 -9.60
CA PRO A 50 -3.52 12.18 -8.94
C PRO A 50 -3.33 11.88 -7.45
N THR A 51 -4.31 11.21 -6.82
CA THR A 51 -4.26 10.87 -5.40
C THR A 51 -3.71 9.47 -5.15
N ARG A 52 -3.49 8.67 -6.19
CA ARG A 52 -3.03 7.29 -6.06
C ARG A 52 -1.64 7.26 -5.42
N MET A 53 -1.49 6.46 -4.38
CA MET A 53 -0.23 6.32 -3.66
C MET A 53 0.80 5.56 -4.49
N THR A 54 2.08 5.78 -4.20
CA THR A 54 3.15 4.99 -4.79
C THR A 54 3.28 3.64 -4.09
N ARG A 55 3.96 2.70 -4.76
CA ARG A 55 4.30 1.39 -4.19
C ARG A 55 5.13 1.48 -2.90
N TYR A 56 6.00 2.48 -2.79
CA TYR A 56 6.86 2.67 -1.61
C TYR A 56 6.08 3.18 -0.41
N GLN A 57 5.09 4.06 -0.63
CA GLN A 57 4.21 4.50 0.45
C GLN A 57 3.34 3.36 1.00
N MET A 58 3.00 2.37 0.15
CA MET A 58 2.30 1.17 0.60
C MET A 58 3.24 0.17 1.29
N ASP A 59 4.51 0.11 0.89
CA ASP A 59 5.54 -0.65 1.60
C ASP A 59 5.73 -0.12 3.04
N ASP A 60 5.81 1.20 3.19
CA ASP A 60 5.95 1.87 4.48
C ASP A 60 4.78 1.51 5.40
N PHE A 61 3.58 1.48 4.82
CA PHE A 61 2.38 1.01 5.50
C PHE A 61 2.51 -0.43 5.99
N ALA A 62 2.98 -1.35 5.14
CA ALA A 62 3.08 -2.75 5.51
C ALA A 62 4.06 -2.95 6.67
N VAL A 63 5.21 -2.27 6.65
CA VAL A 63 6.20 -2.33 7.75
C VAL A 63 5.61 -1.78 9.04
N ARG A 64 5.01 -0.58 9.00
CA ARG A 64 4.42 0.03 10.19
C ARG A 64 3.24 -0.77 10.74
N ALA A 65 2.37 -1.30 9.87
CA ALA A 65 1.24 -2.13 10.30
C ALA A 65 1.72 -3.40 11.02
N ARG A 66 2.77 -4.05 10.52
CA ARG A 66 3.41 -5.18 11.21
C ARG A 66 3.92 -4.76 12.59
N ASP A 67 4.61 -3.62 12.67
CA ASP A 67 5.19 -3.13 13.93
C ASP A 67 4.11 -2.71 14.94
N HIS A 68 2.92 -2.33 14.47
CA HIS A 68 1.72 -2.13 15.29
C HIS A 68 0.99 -3.43 15.68
N GLY A 69 1.49 -4.60 15.28
CA GLY A 69 0.92 -5.90 15.63
C GLY A 69 -0.28 -6.32 14.76
N VAL A 70 -0.42 -5.78 13.55
CA VAL A 70 -1.42 -6.25 12.57
C VAL A 70 -0.99 -7.60 12.01
N ASN A 71 -1.92 -8.56 11.98
CA ASN A 71 -1.66 -9.95 11.58
C ASN A 71 -1.99 -10.20 10.11
N TYR A 72 -3.01 -9.51 9.59
CA TYR A 72 -3.41 -9.58 8.20
C TYR A 72 -3.27 -8.21 7.54
N ILE A 73 -2.19 -8.03 6.78
CA ILE A 73 -1.85 -6.76 6.15
C ILE A 73 -2.22 -6.84 4.67
N GLY A 74 -3.16 -6.02 4.25
CA GLY A 74 -3.59 -5.93 2.86
C GLY A 74 -3.84 -4.48 2.44
N SER A 75 -4.61 -4.31 1.38
CA SER A 75 -4.97 -2.99 0.85
C SER A 75 -6.32 -3.07 0.15
N CYS A 76 -6.97 -1.93 -0.06
CA CYS A 76 -8.32 -1.81 -0.60
C CYS A 76 -8.34 -1.00 -1.91
N CYS A 77 -9.34 -0.14 -2.13
CA CYS A 77 -9.50 0.68 -3.34
C CYS A 77 -8.23 1.45 -3.71
N GLY A 78 -7.95 1.54 -5.01
CA GLY A 78 -6.72 2.15 -5.52
C GLY A 78 -5.50 1.23 -5.44
N SER A 79 -5.57 0.11 -4.72
CA SER A 79 -4.46 -0.83 -4.72
C SER A 79 -4.33 -1.56 -6.06
N GLY A 80 -3.15 -2.10 -6.33
CA GLY A 80 -2.84 -2.84 -7.55
C GLY A 80 -1.70 -3.82 -7.28
N ALA A 81 -1.42 -4.71 -8.23
CA ALA A 81 -0.40 -5.76 -8.05
C ALA A 81 0.96 -5.19 -7.63
N VAL A 82 1.34 -4.01 -8.16
CA VAL A 82 2.57 -3.31 -7.79
C VAL A 82 2.63 -2.93 -6.30
N HIS A 83 1.53 -2.49 -5.70
CA HIS A 83 1.48 -2.17 -4.26
C HIS A 83 1.60 -3.43 -3.43
N VAL A 84 0.83 -4.47 -3.76
CA VAL A 84 0.85 -5.75 -3.03
C VAL A 84 2.22 -6.42 -3.09
N ARG A 85 2.88 -6.37 -4.26
CA ARG A 85 4.23 -6.91 -4.44
C ARG A 85 5.24 -6.17 -3.57
N GLU A 86 5.27 -4.83 -3.57
CA GLU A 86 6.21 -4.09 -2.72
C GLU A 86 5.92 -4.26 -1.23
N MET A 87 4.65 -4.30 -0.81
CA MET A 87 4.29 -4.65 0.57
C MET A 87 4.83 -6.03 0.97
N ALA A 88 4.70 -7.02 0.08
CA ALA A 88 5.24 -8.36 0.33
C ALA A 88 6.77 -8.35 0.39
N ARG A 89 7.45 -7.57 -0.46
CA ARG A 89 8.91 -7.41 -0.41
C ARG A 89 9.38 -6.82 0.92
N ALA A 90 8.78 -5.71 1.35
CA ALA A 90 9.12 -5.05 2.61
C ALA A 90 8.86 -5.95 3.83
N LEU A 91 7.86 -6.83 3.75
CA LEU A 91 7.58 -7.86 4.75
C LEU A 91 8.44 -9.13 4.60
N ARG A 92 9.37 -9.18 3.65
CA ARG A 92 10.23 -10.35 3.34
C ARG A 92 9.43 -11.62 3.01
N LYS A 93 8.29 -11.46 2.33
CA LYS A 93 7.37 -12.54 1.91
C LYS A 93 7.51 -12.94 0.44
N VAL A 94 8.54 -12.45 -0.25
CA VAL A 94 8.83 -12.79 -1.65
C VAL A 94 10.04 -13.71 -1.69
N SER A 95 9.91 -14.87 -2.34
CA SER A 95 10.97 -15.90 -2.44
C SER A 95 11.94 -15.65 -3.60
N VAL A 96 11.49 -14.99 -4.66
CA VAL A 96 12.31 -14.65 -5.83
C VAL A 96 12.06 -13.19 -6.18
N ASP A 97 13.13 -12.39 -6.14
CA ASP A 97 13.10 -10.98 -6.48
C ASP A 97 13.93 -10.73 -7.75
N PRO A 98 13.32 -10.86 -8.95
CA PRO A 98 13.96 -10.35 -10.14
C PRO A 98 13.96 -8.81 -10.03
N HIS A 99 15.14 -8.28 -9.75
CA HIS A 99 15.37 -6.85 -9.67
C HIS A 99 15.61 -6.32 -11.08
N TRP A 100 14.61 -5.64 -11.65
CA TRP A 100 14.81 -4.86 -12.86
C TRP A 100 15.80 -3.73 -12.57
N SER A 101 16.91 -3.71 -13.29
CA SER A 101 17.86 -2.60 -13.29
C SER A 101 17.83 -1.90 -14.64
N PRO A 102 17.88 -0.56 -14.68
CA PRO A 102 17.99 0.15 -15.94
C PRO A 102 19.30 -0.24 -16.64
N ASP A 103 19.19 -0.60 -17.92
CA ASP A 103 20.32 -0.80 -18.82
C ASP A 103 20.26 0.29 -19.90
N PRO A 104 21.13 1.31 -19.87
CA PRO A 104 21.14 2.38 -20.87
C PRO A 104 21.42 1.88 -22.29
N ASP A 105 22.15 0.78 -22.44
CA ASP A 105 22.52 0.19 -23.73
C ASP A 105 21.44 -0.77 -24.26
N SER A 106 20.52 -1.19 -23.39
CA SER A 106 19.36 -2.01 -23.73
C SER A 106 18.09 -1.44 -23.10
N PRO A 107 17.55 -0.32 -23.62
CA PRO A 107 16.37 0.30 -23.06
C PRO A 107 15.16 -0.63 -23.19
N MET A 108 14.69 -1.14 -22.06
CA MET A 108 13.59 -2.10 -22.00
C MET A 108 12.78 -1.94 -20.71
N SER A 109 11.47 -2.07 -20.83
CA SER A 109 10.54 -2.07 -19.69
C SER A 109 10.72 -3.28 -18.78
N ASP A 110 10.24 -3.19 -17.54
CA ASP A 110 10.15 -4.33 -16.62
C ASP A 110 9.35 -5.50 -17.24
N THR A 111 8.31 -5.20 -18.02
CA THR A 111 7.53 -6.21 -18.73
C THR A 111 8.36 -6.95 -19.77
N GLU A 112 9.20 -6.26 -20.53
CA GLU A 112 10.07 -6.87 -21.54
C GLU A 112 11.20 -7.67 -20.90
N TYR A 113 11.73 -7.20 -19.76
CA TYR A 113 12.74 -7.91 -18.99
C TYR A 113 12.23 -9.26 -18.47
N ASN A 114 11.02 -9.29 -17.89
CA ASN A 114 10.44 -10.49 -17.30
C ASN A 114 9.88 -11.51 -18.33
N ARG A 115 9.95 -11.22 -19.63
CA ARG A 115 9.54 -12.15 -20.71
C ARG A 115 10.69 -12.97 -21.30
N ARG A 116 11.94 -12.69 -20.88
CA ARG A 116 13.12 -13.47 -21.23
C ARG A 116 13.22 -14.71 -20.36
#